data_AF-A0A7M3XR48-F1
#
_entry.id   AF-A0A7M3XR48-F1
#
_cell.length_a   1.000
_cell.length_b   1.000
_cell.length_c   1.000
_cell.angle_alpha   90.00
_cell.angle_beta   90.00
_cell.angle_gamma   90.00
#
_symmetry.space_group_name_H-M   'P 1'
#
loop_
_entity.id
_entity.type
_entity.pdbx_description
1 polymer ?
#
loop_
_entity_poly.entity_id
_entity_poly.type
_entity_poly.pdbx_seq_one_letter_code
_entity_poly.pdbx_strand_id
1 'polypeptide(L)'
;MQLIVLSLSSSINGEHTLAYTGLAMKTINDAIHGQFRIDGVREELLKTPEMNKLSHIKQLGLAHLVFPGAHHTRFEHSLGVSHVSSMMADSLELDINETDTVSVAALLHDVGHGPYSHTLEHI
;
A
#
# COMPACT_ATOMS: atom_id res chain seq x y z
N MET A 1 27.70 -24.04 15.63
CA MET A 1 28.34 -23.38 14.47
C MET A 1 27.21 -22.89 13.58
N GLN A 2 26.80 -21.63 13.49
CA GLN A 2 27.31 -20.33 13.92
C GLN A 2 26.10 -19.52 14.45
N LEU A 3 26.32 -18.70 15.47
CA LEU A 3 25.34 -17.72 15.96
C LEU A 3 25.06 -16.64 14.92
N ILE A 4 23.81 -16.15 14.85
CA ILE A 4 23.53 -14.79 14.37
C ILE A 4 23.09 -13.98 15.59
N VAL A 5 23.86 -12.93 15.82
CA VAL A 5 23.80 -11.98 16.94
C VAL A 5 22.65 -11.01 16.70
N LEU A 6 21.65 -11.01 17.58
CA LEU A 6 20.71 -9.91 17.73
C LEU A 6 21.39 -8.84 18.60
N SER A 7 21.85 -7.78 17.94
CA SER A 7 22.24 -6.53 18.56
C SER A 7 21.43 -5.45 17.87
N LEU A 8 20.61 -4.72 18.63
CA LEU A 8 20.56 -3.26 18.59
C LEU A 8 19.78 -2.77 19.81
N SER A 9 20.53 -2.08 20.67
CA SER A 9 20.08 -1.41 21.88
C SER A 9 19.39 -0.08 21.57
N SER A 10 18.25 0.11 22.22
CA SER A 10 17.82 1.28 23.01
C SER A 10 17.95 2.71 22.44
N SER A 11 16.82 3.43 22.59
CA SER A 11 16.71 4.80 23.13
C SER A 11 16.25 5.89 22.15
N ILE A 12 14.93 6.03 22.02
CA ILE A 12 14.27 7.32 21.83
C ILE A 12 13.13 7.44 22.86
N ASN A 13 13.25 8.44 23.74
CA ASN A 13 12.26 8.84 24.73
C ASN A 13 11.20 9.74 24.06
N GLY A 14 9.92 9.46 24.31
CA GLY A 14 8.81 10.31 23.90
C GLY A 14 7.49 9.56 24.01
N GLU A 15 6.68 9.93 24.99
CA GLU A 15 5.49 9.22 25.46
C GLU A 15 4.33 9.25 24.43
N HIS A 16 3.47 8.22 24.50
CA HIS A 16 2.26 7.97 23.69
C HIS A 16 2.40 7.15 22.40
N THR A 17 3.19 6.06 22.44
CA THR A 17 3.00 4.92 21.52
C THR A 17 1.82 4.08 22.00
N LEU A 18 0.61 4.36 21.51
CA LEU A 18 -0.49 3.41 21.59
C LEU A 18 -0.07 2.11 20.89
N ALA A 19 -0.38 0.99 21.52
CA ALA A 19 0.18 -0.32 21.25
C ALA A 19 -0.10 -0.85 19.83
N TYR A 20 0.83 -0.63 18.91
CA TYR A 20 0.98 -1.40 17.66
C TYR A 20 2.33 -2.16 17.63
N THR A 21 2.90 -2.44 18.79
CA THR A 21 4.24 -3.02 18.99
C THR A 21 4.40 -4.48 18.54
N GLY A 22 3.44 -5.02 17.78
CA GLY A 22 3.46 -6.40 17.28
C GLY A 22 2.97 -6.61 15.85
N LEU A 23 2.60 -5.55 15.11
CA LEU A 23 2.26 -5.70 13.69
C LEU A 23 3.53 -5.71 12.83
N ALA A 24 3.60 -6.68 11.93
CA ALA A 24 4.80 -6.96 11.16
C ALA A 24 4.93 -5.95 10.02
N MET A 25 5.76 -4.93 10.20
CA MET A 25 6.06 -3.96 9.15
C MET A 25 6.49 -4.66 7.85
N LYS A 26 5.67 -4.52 6.79
CA LYS A 26 5.91 -5.15 5.50
C LYS A 26 6.61 -4.19 4.57
N THR A 27 7.78 -4.59 4.08
CA THR A 27 8.52 -3.84 3.06
C THR A 27 8.03 -4.23 1.67
N ILE A 28 7.69 -3.23 0.86
CA ILE A 28 7.29 -3.35 -0.54
C ILE A 28 8.42 -2.81 -1.42
N ASN A 29 8.77 -3.57 -2.46
CA ASN A 29 9.68 -3.11 -3.51
C ASN A 29 8.82 -2.80 -4.75
N ASP A 30 8.66 -1.53 -5.07
CA ASP A 30 7.89 -1.04 -6.19
C ASP A 30 8.79 -0.46 -7.28
N ALA A 31 8.40 -0.65 -8.54
CA ALA A 31 9.19 -0.22 -9.68
C ALA A 31 9.19 1.31 -9.89
N ILE A 32 8.19 2.02 -9.37
CA ILE A 32 8.01 3.47 -9.53
C ILE A 32 8.50 4.23 -8.30
N HIS A 33 8.15 3.74 -7.12
CA HIS A 33 8.41 4.41 -5.84
C HIS A 33 9.62 3.84 -5.08
N GLY A 34 10.26 2.80 -5.60
CA GLY A 34 11.36 2.13 -4.91
C GLY A 34 10.88 1.33 -3.71
N GLN A 35 11.65 1.35 -2.63
CA GLN A 35 11.32 0.59 -1.43
C GLN A 35 10.57 1.44 -0.41
N PHE A 36 9.40 0.98 0.02
CA PHE A 36 8.62 1.64 1.08
C PHE A 36 7.99 0.63 2.03
N ARG A 37 7.47 1.12 3.17
CA ARG A 37 6.94 0.29 4.24
C ARG A 37 5.43 0.47 4.38
N ILE A 38 4.75 -0.61 4.69
CA ILE A 38 3.33 -0.65 5.02
C ILE A 38 3.19 -1.37 6.36
N ASP A 39 2.39 -0.79 7.23
CA ASP A 39 2.14 -1.24 8.60
C ASP A 39 0.69 -0.94 9.02
N GLY A 40 0.36 -1.31 10.26
CA GLY A 40 -0.91 -0.95 10.88
C GLY A 40 -2.12 -1.51 10.12
N VAL A 41 -3.16 -0.67 10.02
CA VAL A 41 -4.42 -1.02 9.34
C VAL A 41 -4.19 -1.34 7.87
N ARG A 42 -3.26 -0.66 7.20
CA ARG A 42 -2.97 -0.89 5.78
C ARG A 42 -2.44 -2.30 5.55
N GLU A 43 -1.55 -2.79 6.41
CA GLU A 43 -1.02 -4.16 6.31
C GLU A 43 -2.13 -5.21 6.47
N GLU A 44 -3.03 -5.02 7.44
CA GLU A 44 -4.18 -5.90 7.66
C GLU A 44 -5.14 -5.89 6.46
N LEU A 45 -5.39 -4.71 5.89
CA LEU A 45 -6.21 -4.59 4.67
C LEU A 45 -5.61 -5.34 3.49
N LEU A 46 -4.29 -5.36 3.32
CA LEU A 46 -3.64 -6.14 2.25
C LEU A 46 -3.86 -7.66 2.37
N LYS A 47 -4.21 -8.17 3.56
CA LYS A 47 -4.52 -9.58 3.79
C LYS A 47 -5.96 -9.94 3.40
N THR A 48 -6.80 -8.95 3.11
CA THR A 48 -8.22 -9.15 2.77
C THR A 48 -8.41 -9.62 1.32
N PRO A 49 -9.45 -10.44 1.05
CA PRO A 49 -9.79 -10.83 -0.31
C PRO A 49 -10.17 -9.63 -1.20
N GLU A 50 -10.78 -8.59 -0.62
CA GLU A 50 -11.18 -7.36 -1.33
C GLU A 50 -9.99 -6.64 -1.95
N MET A 51 -8.89 -6.50 -1.20
CA MET A 51 -7.65 -5.93 -1.72
C MET A 51 -6.94 -6.89 -2.68
N ASN A 52 -6.85 -8.18 -2.33
CA ASN A 52 -6.18 -9.16 -3.18
C ASN A 52 -6.85 -9.34 -4.54
N LYS A 53 -8.17 -9.10 -4.65
CA LYS A 53 -8.91 -9.06 -5.92
C LYS A 53 -8.25 -8.12 -6.93
N LEU A 54 -7.74 -6.97 -6.48
CA LEU A 54 -7.14 -5.95 -7.37
C LEU A 54 -5.91 -6.46 -8.13
N SER A 55 -5.22 -7.50 -7.63
CA SER A 55 -4.07 -8.12 -8.31
C SER A 55 -4.45 -8.86 -9.60
N HIS A 56 -5.75 -9.04 -9.83
CA HIS A 56 -6.30 -9.67 -11.03
C HIS A 56 -6.96 -8.66 -11.98
N ILE A 57 -7.03 -7.38 -11.59
CA ILE A 57 -7.69 -6.34 -12.38
C ILE A 57 -6.62 -5.48 -13.06
N LYS A 58 -6.52 -5.57 -14.38
CA LYS A 58 -5.58 -4.74 -15.16
C LYS A 58 -5.94 -3.28 -15.05
N GLN A 59 -4.94 -2.44 -14.80
CA GLN A 59 -5.12 -0.99 -14.68
C GLN A 59 -5.76 -0.41 -15.95
N LEU A 60 -5.25 -0.83 -17.11
CA LEU A 60 -5.65 -0.31 -18.42
C LEU A 60 -6.54 -1.31 -19.20
N GLY A 61 -7.23 -2.21 -18.50
CA GLY A 61 -8.13 -3.18 -19.14
C GLY A 61 -7.43 -4.02 -20.22
N LEU A 62 -7.98 -4.03 -21.44
CA LEU A 62 -7.45 -4.80 -22.58
C LEU A 62 -6.24 -4.16 -23.28
N ALA A 63 -5.78 -2.98 -22.85
CA ALA A 63 -4.64 -2.31 -23.47
C ALA A 63 -3.36 -3.16 -23.49
N HIS A 64 -3.21 -4.10 -22.56
CA HIS A 64 -2.10 -5.07 -22.53
C HIS A 64 -2.01 -5.98 -23.78
N LEU A 65 -3.08 -6.09 -24.58
CA LEU A 65 -3.10 -6.82 -25.85
C LEU A 65 -2.42 -6.04 -26.98
N VAL A 66 -2.28 -4.72 -26.83
CA VAL A 66 -1.66 -3.82 -27.82
C VAL A 66 -0.32 -3.31 -27.31
N PHE A 67 -0.23 -3.02 -26.01
CA PHE A 67 0.95 -2.48 -25.34
C PHE A 67 1.53 -3.55 -24.39
N PRO A 68 2.61 -4.24 -24.78
CA PRO A 68 3.16 -5.36 -24.01
C PRO A 68 3.75 -4.95 -22.64
N GLY A 69 3.89 -3.66 -22.35
CA GLY A 69 4.27 -3.16 -21.02
C GLY A 69 3.08 -2.91 -20.08
N ALA A 70 1.84 -2.90 -20.59
CA ALA A 70 0.65 -2.51 -19.83
C ALA A 70 0.06 -3.66 -18.97
N HIS A 71 0.92 -4.47 -18.36
CA HIS A 71 0.50 -5.62 -17.54
C HIS A 71 0.16 -5.27 -16.09
N HIS A 72 0.42 -4.03 -15.69
CA HIS A 72 0.20 -3.56 -14.34
C HIS A 72 -1.28 -3.65 -13.93
N THR A 73 -1.51 -3.87 -12.65
CA THR A 73 -2.80 -4.11 -12.02
C THR A 73 -3.16 -2.98 -11.08
N ARG A 74 -4.43 -2.94 -10.69
CA ARG A 74 -4.96 -1.98 -9.72
C ARG A 74 -4.30 -2.15 -8.34
N PHE A 75 -3.77 -3.32 -8.03
CA PHE A 75 -3.16 -3.60 -6.73
C PHE A 75 -1.89 -2.78 -6.48
N GLU A 76 -0.89 -2.86 -7.36
CA GLU A 76 0.33 -2.06 -7.20
C GLU A 76 0.05 -0.56 -7.32
N HIS A 77 -0.94 -0.17 -8.12
CA HIS A 77 -1.40 1.21 -8.20
C HIS A 77 -1.94 1.69 -6.84
N SER A 78 -2.85 0.95 -6.22
CA SER A 78 -3.39 1.28 -4.88
C SER A 78 -2.30 1.36 -3.80
N LEU A 79 -1.30 0.48 -3.86
CA LEU A 79 -0.14 0.54 -2.96
C LEU A 79 0.65 1.84 -3.15
N GLY A 80 0.95 2.21 -4.39
CA GLY A 80 1.65 3.45 -4.72
C GLY A 80 0.87 4.70 -4.31
N VAL A 81 -0.45 4.72 -4.55
CA VAL A 81 -1.32 5.83 -4.16
C VAL A 81 -1.37 6.00 -2.65
N SER A 82 -1.48 4.91 -1.88
CA SER A 82 -1.39 4.93 -0.41
C SER A 82 -0.05 5.48 0.10
N HIS A 83 1.05 5.11 -0.55
CA HIS A 83 2.38 5.59 -0.18
C HIS A 83 2.55 7.08 -0.49
N VAL A 84 2.18 7.51 -1.69
CA VAL A 84 2.29 8.93 -2.08
C VAL A 84 1.38 9.79 -1.21
N SER A 85 0.17 9.32 -0.87
CA SER A 85 -0.73 10.06 0.01
C SER A 85 -0.18 10.20 1.42
N SER A 86 0.56 9.22 1.94
CA SER A 86 1.21 9.35 3.26
C SER A 86 2.31 10.40 3.21
N MET A 87 3.14 10.40 2.16
CA MET A 87 4.17 11.43 2.00
C MET A 87 3.58 12.85 1.87
N MET A 88 2.43 12.97 1.19
CA MET A 88 1.71 14.25 1.07
C MET A 88 1.16 14.69 2.42
N ALA A 89 0.56 13.78 3.19
CA ALA A 89 0.06 14.06 4.53
C ALA A 89 1.19 14.48 5.48
N ASP A 90 2.33 13.78 5.45
CA ASP A 90 3.53 14.13 6.21
C ASP A 90 4.06 15.53 5.81
N SER A 91 4.07 15.84 4.51
CA SER A 91 4.51 17.16 4.00
C SER A 91 3.56 18.31 4.39
N LEU A 92 2.30 17.98 4.69
CA LEU A 92 1.29 18.92 5.18
C LEU A 92 1.23 18.96 6.71
N GLU A 93 2.09 18.21 7.39
CA GLU A 93 2.16 18.11 8.86
C GLU A 93 0.81 17.69 9.48
N LEU A 94 0.07 16.81 8.81
CA LEU A 94 -1.16 16.23 9.36
C LEU A 94 -0.85 15.36 10.58
N ASP A 95 -1.80 15.24 11.49
CA ASP A 95 -1.62 14.36 12.64
C ASP A 95 -1.63 12.88 12.23
N ILE A 96 -1.12 12.01 13.10
CA ILE A 96 -0.96 10.58 12.78
C ILE A 96 -2.27 9.91 12.36
N ASN A 97 -3.41 10.29 12.95
CA ASN A 97 -4.70 9.70 12.62
C ASN A 97 -5.20 10.19 11.27
N GLU A 98 -4.97 11.48 10.95
CA GLU A 98 -5.29 12.05 9.64
C GLU A 98 -4.43 11.40 8.54
N THR A 99 -3.12 11.27 8.77
CA THR A 99 -2.20 10.59 7.85
C THR A 99 -2.61 9.14 7.61
N ASP A 100 -2.94 8.39 8.66
CA ASP A 100 -3.44 7.02 8.53
C ASP A 100 -4.77 6.97 7.78
N THR A 101 -5.71 7.86 8.12
CA THR A 101 -7.02 7.92 7.47
C THR A 101 -6.89 8.17 5.97
N VAL A 102 -6.09 9.17 5.58
CA VAL A 102 -5.85 9.51 4.18
C VAL A 102 -5.15 8.36 3.47
N SER A 103 -4.13 7.75 4.09
CA SER A 103 -3.37 6.64 3.49
C SER A 103 -4.21 5.38 3.31
N VAL A 104 -5.13 5.09 4.24
CA VAL A 104 -6.09 3.98 4.14
C VAL A 104 -7.16 4.27 3.10
N ALA A 105 -7.72 5.49 3.07
CA ALA A 105 -8.68 5.89 2.05
C ALA A 105 -8.07 5.79 0.64
N ALA A 106 -6.84 6.26 0.49
CA ALA A 106 -6.04 6.15 -0.73
C ALA A 106 -5.77 4.69 -1.12
N LEU A 107 -5.49 3.80 -0.17
CA LEU A 107 -5.32 2.37 -0.45
C LEU A 107 -6.61 1.75 -1.00
N LEU A 108 -7.76 2.11 -0.42
CA LEU A 108 -9.06 1.53 -0.73
C LEU A 108 -9.77 2.19 -1.91
N HIS A 109 -9.27 3.30 -2.46
CA HIS A 109 -10.00 4.11 -3.46
C HIS A 109 -10.46 3.29 -4.68
N ASP A 110 -9.65 2.32 -5.10
CA ASP A 110 -9.90 1.47 -6.26
C ASP A 110 -10.55 0.11 -5.92
N VAL A 111 -10.87 -0.16 -4.64
CA VAL A 111 -11.41 -1.48 -4.21
C VAL A 111 -12.74 -1.84 -4.88
N GLY A 112 -13.52 -0.81 -5.25
CA GLY A 112 -14.81 -0.95 -5.93
C GLY A 112 -14.70 -1.39 -7.38
N HIS A 113 -13.51 -1.37 -7.99
CA HIS A 113 -13.37 -1.72 -9.40
C HIS A 113 -13.71 -3.19 -9.68
N GLY A 114 -14.49 -3.39 -10.75
CA GLY A 114 -14.79 -4.70 -11.32
C GLY A 114 -13.78 -5.10 -12.41
N PRO A 115 -13.76 -6.39 -12.83
CA PRO A 115 -12.96 -6.79 -13.98
C PRO A 115 -13.34 -5.95 -15.22
N TYR A 116 -12.34 -5.47 -15.94
CA TYR A 116 -12.46 -4.59 -17.10
C TYR A 116 -13.09 -3.20 -16.87
N SER A 117 -13.75 -2.95 -15.73
CA SER A 117 -14.26 -1.65 -15.27
C SER A 117 -14.74 -0.74 -16.44
N HIS A 118 -13.99 0.33 -16.74
CA HIS A 118 -14.31 1.30 -17.78
C HIS A 118 -14.40 0.76 -19.21
N THR A 119 -13.80 -0.41 -19.48
CA THR A 119 -13.90 -1.07 -20.79
C THR A 119 -15.31 -1.62 -21.05
N LEU A 120 -16.10 -1.89 -19.99
CA LEU A 120 -17.47 -2.42 -20.08
C LEU A 120 -18.54 -1.39 -19.72
N GLU A 121 -18.19 -0.21 -19.21
CA GLU A 121 -19.17 0.85 -18.86
C GLU A 121 -19.82 1.48 -20.11
N HIS A 122 -19.26 1.28 -21.30
CA HIS A 122 -19.74 1.84 -22.56
C HIS A 122 -20.12 0.78 -23.63
N ILE A 123 -20.18 -0.51 -23.28
CA ILE A 123 -20.64 -1.57 -24.20
C ILE A 123 -22.09 -1.93 -23.88
#